data_AF-A0A9W4T4N4-F1
#
_entry.id   AF-A0A9W4T4N4-F1
#
_cell.length_a   1.000
_cell.length_b   1.000
_cell.length_c   1.000
_cell.angle_alpha   90.00
_cell.angle_beta   90.00
_cell.angle_gamma   90.00
#
_symmetry.space_group_name_H-M   'P 1'
#
loop_
_entity.id
_entity.type
_entity.pdbx_description
1 polymer ?
#
loop_
_entity_poly.entity_id
_entity_poly.type
_entity_poly.pdbx_seq_one_letter_code
_entity_poly.pdbx_strand_id
1 'polypeptide(L)'
;LRQLDLSCCEITDITIEEIARSFLNLKYLNLRGCYIISKEAVDQVISLNPNINIVNFVDTITPSDLIGVIINHLTQNNVASRQILAQSLLDLRSSIRKRGLFIIARLYDPQGFCYSDLSTSQAY
;
A
#
# COMPACT_ATOMS: atom_id res chain seq x y z
N LEU A 1 12.00 -8.62 -20.88
CA LEU A 1 11.53 -7.38 -20.21
C LEU A 1 12.18 -7.32 -18.83
N ARG A 2 12.74 -6.17 -18.41
CA ARG A 2 13.41 -6.01 -17.09
C ARG A 2 12.74 -4.97 -16.18
N GLN A 3 11.98 -4.05 -16.76
CA GLN A 3 11.26 -3.00 -16.05
C GLN A 3 9.85 -2.93 -16.62
N LEU A 4 8.86 -2.74 -15.76
CA LEU A 4 7.47 -2.59 -16.12
C LEU A 4 6.86 -1.48 -15.25
N ASP A 5 6.23 -0.51 -15.91
CA ASP A 5 5.52 0.56 -15.23
C ASP A 5 4.03 0.39 -15.49
N LEU A 6 3.26 0.16 -14.42
CA LEU A 6 1.80 0.02 -14.44
C LEU A 6 1.13 1.18 -13.70
N SER A 7 1.85 2.29 -13.55
CA SER A 7 1.32 3.42 -12.81
C SER A 7 -0.01 3.86 -13.39
N CYS A 8 -0.98 4.06 -12.50
CA CYS A 8 -2.30 4.59 -12.81
C CYS A 8 -3.13 3.68 -13.72
N CYS A 9 -2.71 2.42 -13.87
CA CYS A 9 -3.49 1.39 -14.52
C CYS A 9 -4.50 0.81 -13.53
N GLU A 10 -5.72 0.63 -14.01
CA GLU A 10 -6.77 -0.11 -13.31
C GLU A 10 -6.57 -1.61 -13.56
N ILE A 11 -5.75 -2.23 -12.73
CA ILE A 11 -5.41 -3.65 -12.79
C ILE A 11 -5.78 -4.34 -11.49
N THR A 12 -6.01 -5.66 -11.58
CA THR A 12 -6.39 -6.50 -10.44
C THR A 12 -5.25 -7.45 -10.07
N ASP A 13 -5.42 -8.12 -8.94
CA ASP A 13 -4.51 -9.17 -8.46
C ASP A 13 -4.22 -10.23 -9.52
N ILE A 14 -5.24 -10.60 -10.31
CA ILE A 14 -5.11 -11.59 -11.40
C ILE A 14 -4.03 -11.16 -12.40
N THR A 15 -4.04 -9.89 -12.81
CA THR A 15 -3.07 -9.35 -13.76
C THR A 15 -1.66 -9.35 -13.17
N ILE A 16 -1.51 -9.03 -11.88
CA ILE A 16 -0.23 -9.03 -11.18
C ILE A 16 0.34 -10.45 -11.07
N GLU A 17 -0.50 -11.43 -10.76
CA GLU A 17 -0.08 -12.83 -10.71
C GLU A 17 0.36 -13.35 -12.10
N GLU A 18 -0.36 -12.99 -13.16
CA GLU A 18 0.04 -13.34 -14.53
C GLU A 18 1.38 -12.71 -14.93
N ILE A 19 1.62 -11.46 -14.53
CA ILE A 19 2.89 -10.78 -14.73
C ILE A 19 4.02 -11.50 -13.99
N ALA A 20 3.79 -11.90 -12.74
CA ALA A 20 4.79 -12.62 -11.94
C ALA A 20 5.18 -13.96 -12.58
N ARG A 21 4.19 -14.70 -13.13
CA ARG A 21 4.42 -15.98 -13.83
C ARG A 21 5.10 -15.81 -15.18
N SER A 22 4.75 -14.77 -15.93
CA SER A 22 5.22 -14.57 -17.31
C SER A 22 6.59 -13.89 -17.39
N PHE A 23 6.91 -13.00 -16.44
CA PHE A 23 8.10 -12.17 -16.48
C PHE A 23 9.08 -12.47 -15.32
N LEU A 24 9.68 -13.67 -15.34
CA LEU A 24 10.64 -14.12 -14.31
C LEU A 24 11.94 -13.29 -14.21
N ASN A 25 12.24 -12.48 -15.23
CA ASN A 25 13.43 -11.62 -15.27
C ASN A 25 13.12 -10.15 -14.94
N LEU A 26 11.91 -9.87 -14.44
CA LEU A 26 11.50 -8.52 -14.07
C LEU A 26 12.25 -8.07 -12.82
N LYS A 27 12.94 -6.93 -12.93
CA LYS A 27 13.72 -6.33 -11.83
C LYS A 27 13.03 -5.12 -11.21
N TYR A 28 12.10 -4.49 -11.93
CA TYR A 28 11.45 -3.28 -11.48
C TYR A 28 9.97 -3.29 -11.88
N LEU A 29 9.11 -3.03 -10.91
CA LEU A 29 7.67 -2.91 -11.09
C LEU A 29 7.15 -1.68 -10.34
N ASN A 30 6.59 -0.73 -11.09
CA ASN A 30 5.95 0.46 -10.51
C ASN A 30 4.43 0.26 -10.43
N LEU A 31 3.88 0.31 -9.22
CA LEU A 31 2.44 0.14 -8.94
C LEU A 31 1.79 1.43 -8.41
N ARG A 32 2.39 2.58 -8.71
CA ARG A 32 1.83 3.88 -8.31
C ARG A 32 0.38 3.99 -8.77
N GLY A 33 -0.54 4.33 -7.86
CA GLY A 33 -1.93 4.55 -8.25
C GLY A 33 -2.75 3.27 -8.46
N CYS A 34 -2.16 2.09 -8.28
CA CYS A 34 -2.86 0.82 -8.36
C CYS A 34 -3.45 0.44 -7.00
N TYR A 35 -4.56 1.07 -6.61
CA TYR A 35 -5.18 0.93 -5.28
C TYR A 35 -6.00 -0.34 -5.08
N ILE A 36 -6.25 -1.09 -6.17
CA ILE A 36 -7.07 -2.31 -6.15
C ILE A 36 -6.21 -3.55 -5.83
N ILE A 37 -4.89 -3.44 -5.99
CA ILE A 37 -3.96 -4.56 -5.78
C ILE A 37 -3.84 -4.86 -4.29
N SER A 38 -4.02 -6.12 -3.92
CA SER A 38 -3.83 -6.62 -2.57
C SER A 38 -2.35 -6.84 -2.24
N LYS A 39 -2.04 -6.84 -0.95
CA LYS A 39 -0.71 -7.17 -0.46
C LYS A 39 -0.34 -8.62 -0.80
N GLU A 40 -1.30 -9.52 -0.72
CA GLU A 40 -1.13 -10.94 -1.03
C GLU A 40 -0.66 -11.15 -2.48
N ALA A 41 -1.21 -10.39 -3.43
CA ALA A 41 -0.77 -10.45 -4.82
C ALA A 41 0.69 -9.97 -4.98
N VAL A 42 1.09 -8.92 -4.25
CA VAL A 42 2.47 -8.42 -4.24
C VAL A 42 3.43 -9.42 -3.60
N ASP A 43 3.04 -10.03 -2.48
CA ASP A 43 3.84 -11.06 -1.79
C ASP A 43 4.04 -12.29 -2.68
N GLN A 44 3.05 -12.68 -3.48
CA GLN A 44 3.20 -13.72 -4.50
C GLN A 44 4.25 -13.36 -5.56
N VAL A 45 4.28 -12.10 -6.02
CA VAL A 45 5.28 -11.64 -7.00
C VAL A 45 6.69 -11.74 -6.41
N ILE A 46 6.87 -11.33 -5.15
CA ILE A 46 8.16 -11.40 -4.44
C ILE A 46 8.58 -12.86 -4.24
N SER A 47 7.64 -13.75 -3.92
CA SER A 47 7.92 -15.19 -3.77
C SER A 47 8.41 -15.82 -5.07
N LEU A 48 7.80 -15.47 -6.21
CA LEU A 48 8.20 -15.98 -7.53
C LEU A 48 9.50 -15.34 -8.03
N ASN A 49 9.70 -14.04 -7.76
CA ASN A 49 10.84 -13.26 -8.23
C ASN A 49 11.49 -12.49 -7.06
N PRO A 50 12.31 -13.15 -6.22
CA PRO A 50 12.84 -12.53 -5.00
C PRO A 50 13.79 -11.35 -5.23
N ASN A 51 14.30 -11.18 -6.46
CA ASN A 51 15.16 -10.07 -6.84
C ASN A 51 14.40 -8.86 -7.44
N ILE A 52 13.07 -8.88 -7.41
CA ILE A 52 12.25 -7.79 -7.94
C ILE A 52 12.23 -6.59 -6.99
N ASN A 53 12.34 -5.38 -7.55
CA ASN A 53 12.12 -4.15 -6.83
C ASN A 53 10.72 -3.60 -7.16
N ILE A 54 9.80 -3.67 -6.21
CA ILE A 54 8.44 -3.13 -6.34
C ILE A 54 8.40 -1.77 -5.64
N VAL A 55 7.97 -0.75 -6.37
CA VAL A 55 7.92 0.63 -5.85
C VAL A 55 6.51 1.20 -5.91
N ASN A 56 6.27 2.22 -5.07
CA ASN A 56 5.02 2.98 -5.01
C ASN A 56 3.76 2.14 -4.77
N PHE A 57 3.91 0.90 -4.29
CA PHE A 57 2.81 0.10 -3.76
C PHE A 57 2.40 0.64 -2.39
N VAL A 58 1.10 0.88 -2.22
CA VAL A 58 0.52 1.30 -0.94
C VAL A 58 -0.30 0.14 -0.41
N ASP A 59 0.21 -0.49 0.65
CA ASP A 59 -0.51 -1.55 1.34
C ASP A 59 -1.84 -1.00 1.89
N THR A 60 -2.94 -1.62 1.47
CA THR A 60 -4.26 -1.30 2.01
C THR A 60 -4.40 -2.04 3.32
N ILE A 61 -4.44 -1.29 4.44
CA ILE A 61 -4.59 -1.89 5.77
C ILE A 61 -5.80 -2.79 5.76
N THR A 62 -5.57 -4.10 5.86
CA THR A 62 -6.67 -5.06 5.98
C THR A 62 -7.31 -4.91 7.36
N PRO A 63 -8.60 -5.26 7.52
CA PRO A 63 -9.22 -5.31 8.85
C PRO A 63 -8.44 -6.19 9.84
N SER A 64 -7.76 -7.24 9.35
CA SER A 64 -6.92 -8.13 10.16
C SER A 64 -5.66 -7.44 10.67
N ASP A 65 -4.98 -6.63 9.84
CA ASP A 65 -3.82 -5.85 10.27
C ASP A 65 -4.21 -4.82 11.33
N LEU A 66 -5.38 -4.18 11.17
CA LEU A 66 -5.92 -3.24 12.15
C LEU A 66 -6.18 -3.92 13.50
N ILE A 67 -6.75 -5.13 13.49
CA ILE A 67 -6.99 -5.92 14.70
C ILE A 67 -5.66 -6.28 15.38
N GLY A 68 -4.65 -6.73 14.62
CA GLY A 68 -3.33 -7.06 15.16
C GLY A 68 -2.64 -5.86 15.81
N VAL A 69 -2.70 -4.69 15.16
CA VAL A 69 -2.21 -3.42 15.71
C VAL A 69 -2.93 -3.08 17.02
N ILE A 70 -4.25 -3.20 17.06
CA ILE A 70 -5.04 -2.95 18.27
C ILE A 70 -4.68 -3.91 19.40
N ILE A 71 -4.58 -5.22 19.13
CA ILE A 71 -4.23 -6.23 20.14
C ILE A 71 -2.82 -5.98 20.69
N ASN A 72 -1.84 -5.73 19.83
CA ASN A 72 -0.48 -5.42 20.27
C ASN A 72 -0.46 -4.15 21.12
N HIS A 73 -1.15 -3.09 20.69
CA HIS A 73 -1.31 -1.88 21.50
C HIS A 73 -1.97 -2.15 22.85
N LEU A 74 -3.07 -2.91 22.92
CA LEU A 74 -3.76 -3.23 24.18
C LEU A 74 -2.86 -4.06 25.12
N THR A 75 -2.07 -4.97 24.56
CA THR A 75 -1.14 -5.82 25.32
C THR A 75 0.00 -4.99 25.92
N GLN A 76 0.58 -4.06 25.14
CA GLN A 76 1.64 -3.16 25.61
C GLN A 76 1.10 -2.08 26.58
N ASN A 77 -0.16 -1.67 26.43
CA ASN A 77 -0.80 -0.65 27.28
C ASN A 77 -1.44 -1.22 28.57
N ASN A 78 -1.43 -2.53 28.79
CA ASN A 78 -1.86 -3.12 30.06
C ASN A 78 -0.88 -2.85 31.22
N VAL A 79 0.35 -2.41 30.93
CA VAL A 79 1.40 -2.19 31.94
C VAL A 79 1.41 -0.76 32.50
N ALA A 80 0.81 0.25 31.82
CA ALA A 80 0.85 1.64 32.30
C ALA A 80 -0.33 2.52 31.81
N SER A 81 -1.30 2.75 32.70
CA SER A 81 -2.07 4.01 32.86
C SER A 81 -3.02 4.50 31.74
N ARG A 82 -4.32 4.53 32.05
CA ARG A 82 -5.47 4.96 31.21
C ARG A 82 -5.35 6.30 30.46
N GLN A 83 -4.51 7.24 30.92
CA GLN A 83 -4.25 8.51 30.22
C GLN A 83 -3.40 8.33 28.96
N ILE A 84 -2.42 7.41 29.01
CA ILE A 84 -1.58 7.05 27.86
C ILE A 84 -2.44 6.34 26.81
N LEU A 85 -3.39 5.49 27.25
CA LEU A 85 -4.36 4.83 26.37
C LEU A 85 -5.25 5.85 25.63
N ALA A 86 -5.78 6.86 26.33
CA ALA A 86 -6.62 7.88 25.71
C ALA A 86 -5.85 8.69 24.66
N GLN A 87 -4.62 9.11 24.97
CA GLN A 87 -3.78 9.84 24.02
C GLN A 87 -3.38 8.97 22.82
N SER A 88 -2.98 7.72 23.07
CA SER A 88 -2.65 6.76 22.01
C SER A 88 -3.84 6.46 21.10
N LEU A 89 -5.06 6.38 21.64
CA LEU A 89 -6.28 6.21 20.86
C LEU A 89 -6.62 7.45 20.01
N LEU A 90 -6.35 8.66 20.52
CA LEU A 90 -6.49 9.89 19.75
C LEU A 90 -5.47 9.97 18.61
N ASP A 91 -4.23 9.59 18.87
CA ASP A 91 -3.15 9.56 17.87
C ASP A 91 -3.42 8.51 16.80
N LEU A 92 -3.88 7.31 17.21
CA LEU A 92 -4.34 6.26 16.30
C LEU A 92 -5.55 6.72 15.47
N ARG A 93 -6.56 7.34 16.10
CA ARG A 93 -7.73 7.92 15.41
C ARG A 93 -7.30 8.99 14.41
N SER A 94 -6.31 9.82 14.75
CA SER A 94 -5.79 10.85 13.85
C SER A 94 -5.04 10.25 12.67
N SER A 95 -4.27 9.19 12.91
CA SER A 95 -3.50 8.46 11.90
C SER A 95 -4.41 7.69 10.95
N ILE A 96 -5.42 6.98 11.48
CA ILE A 96 -6.47 6.31 10.71
C ILE A 96 -7.27 7.34 9.92
N ARG A 97 -7.62 8.49 10.51
CA ARG A 97 -8.37 9.53 9.79
C ARG A 97 -7.55 10.16 8.66
N LYS A 98 -6.27 10.49 8.89
CA LYS A 98 -5.39 11.03 7.85
C LYS A 98 -5.16 10.03 6.72
N ARG A 99 -4.86 8.76 7.05
CA ARG A 99 -4.68 7.69 6.06
C ARG A 99 -5.99 7.38 5.32
N GLY A 100 -7.11 7.34 6.03
CA GLY A 100 -8.44 7.15 5.47
C GLY A 100 -8.83 8.29 4.52
N LEU A 101 -8.63 9.56 4.89
CA LEU A 101 -8.86 10.69 3.98
C LEU A 101 -7.95 10.63 2.75
N PHE A 102 -6.69 10.20 2.92
CA PHE A 102 -5.75 10.06 1.81
C PHE A 102 -6.16 8.94 0.83
N ILE A 103 -6.62 7.81 1.35
CA ILE A 103 -7.16 6.70 0.55
C ILE A 103 -8.47 7.12 -0.13
N ILE A 104 -9.40 7.75 0.59
CA ILE A 104 -10.67 8.24 0.03
C ILE A 104 -10.39 9.25 -1.09
N ALA A 105 -9.51 10.21 -0.88
CA ALA A 105 -9.14 11.18 -1.93
C ALA A 105 -8.59 10.48 -3.19
N ARG A 106 -7.83 9.39 -3.01
CA ARG A 106 -7.26 8.61 -4.12
C ARG A 106 -8.21 7.61 -4.77
N LEU A 107 -9.23 7.14 -4.06
CA LEU A 107 -10.31 6.30 -4.62
C LEU A 107 -11.30 7.13 -5.45
N TYR A 108 -11.57 8.38 -5.05
CA TYR A 108 -12.53 9.25 -5.73
C TYR A 108 -11.97 9.97 -6.95
N ASP A 109 -10.66 10.25 -6.99
CA ASP A 109 -9.99 10.77 -8.20
C ASP A 109 -8.60 10.13 -8.42
N PRO A 110 -8.55 8.83 -8.76
CA PRO A 110 -7.29 8.12 -8.96
C PRO A 110 -6.48 8.69 -10.14
N GLN A 111 -7.18 9.08 -11.21
CA GLN A 111 -6.57 9.62 -12.43
C GLN A 111 -6.04 11.04 -12.21
N GLY A 112 -6.81 11.95 -11.58
CA GLY A 112 -6.35 13.32 -11.29
C GLY A 112 -5.19 13.38 -10.31
N PHE A 113 -5.09 12.44 -9.36
CA PHE A 113 -3.90 12.33 -8.49
C PHE A 113 -2.67 11.84 -9.27
N CYS A 114 -2.88 10.94 -10.22
CA CYS A 114 -1.84 10.44 -11.10
C CYS A 114 -1.26 11.54 -12.01
N TYR A 115 -2.13 12.33 -12.66
CA TYR A 115 -1.70 13.41 -13.56
C TYR A 115 -1.10 14.62 -12.83
N SER A 116 -1.54 14.92 -11.61
CA SER A 116 -1.00 16.05 -10.83
C SER A 116 0.44 15.80 -10.35
N ASP A 117 0.79 14.57 -9.96
CA ASP A 117 2.15 14.23 -9.54
C ASP A 117 3.13 13.97 -10.71
N LEU A 118 2.62 13.70 -11.93
CA LEU A 118 3.44 13.60 -13.15
C LEU A 118 4.09 14.95 -13.51
N SER A 119 3.46 16.07 -13.15
CA SER A 119 4.03 17.42 -13.34
C SER A 119 5.26 17.70 -12.46
N THR A 120 5.41 16.97 -11.35
CA THR A 120 6.60 17.02 -10.48
C THR A 120 7.69 16.01 -10.86
N SER A 121 7.42 15.07 -11.78
CA SER A 121 8.37 14.01 -12.19
C SER A 121 9.02 14.26 -13.55
N GLN A 122 8.81 15.43 -14.18
CA GLN A 122 9.56 15.86 -15.38
C GLN A 122 10.81 16.70 -15.06
N ALA A 123 11.27 16.70 -13.79
CA ALA A 123 12.61 17.15 -13.45
C ALA A 123 13.49 15.94 -13.12
N TYR A 124 14.52 15.73 -13.95
CA TYR A 124 15.55 14.67 -13.97
C TYR A 124 15.26 13.43 -14.82
#